data_AF-A0A1Y4DQY4-F1
#
_entry.id   AF-A0A1Y4DQY4-F1
#
_cell.length_a   1.000
_cell.length_b   1.000
_cell.length_c   1.000
_cell.angle_alpha   90.00
_cell.angle_beta   90.00
_cell.angle_gamma   90.00
#
_symmetry.space_group_name_H-M   'P 1'
#
loop_
_entity.id
_entity.type
_entity.pdbx_description
1 polymer ?
#
loop_
_entity_poly.entity_id
_entity_poly.type
_entity_poly.pdbx_seq_one_letter_code
_entity_poly.pdbx_strand_id
1 'polypeptide(L)'
;MFCPNCGTEIPEEARFCPNCGASVSTSGPEGAGASEPEPTPASEPASEPEPWTPPAPGAEPVDNHPVPADAAQAVPPMNWFKFIIWVQLFLSAAVLAFTAYTLFTGGHYMTDYGSAKDLVYLVYGGLQAVDVIFAVIYVALAVCCVVVRMNLAGFKKGAPTQYLVLLGTVIAASILYAVAFSVVTQVSLLEAMGLSSMGQTVTSIVMIFVNKIYFDKRAFMFTN
;
A
#
# COMPACT_ATOMS: atom_id res chain seq x y z
N MET A 1 -11.54 -7.93 -39.80
CA MET A 1 -12.70 -8.87 -39.82
C MET A 1 -13.52 -8.75 -38.54
N PHE A 2 -14.80 -9.14 -38.49
CA PHE A 2 -15.62 -9.07 -37.25
C PHE A 2 -15.74 -10.43 -36.56
N CYS A 3 -15.76 -10.43 -35.22
CA CYS A 3 -15.96 -11.64 -34.42
C CYS A 3 -17.37 -12.22 -34.66
N PRO A 4 -17.51 -13.49 -35.05
CA PRO A 4 -18.84 -14.10 -35.21
C PRO A 4 -19.59 -14.29 -33.89
N ASN A 5 -18.92 -14.19 -32.75
CA ASN A 5 -19.52 -14.41 -31.43
C ASN A 5 -19.97 -13.10 -30.75
N CYS A 6 -19.18 -12.02 -30.83
CA CYS A 6 -19.48 -10.75 -30.15
C CYS A 6 -19.57 -9.52 -31.05
N GLY A 7 -19.36 -9.67 -32.37
CA GLY A 7 -19.46 -8.57 -33.33
C GLY A 7 -18.37 -7.49 -33.23
N THR A 8 -17.34 -7.68 -32.39
CA THR A 8 -16.20 -6.74 -32.30
C THR A 8 -15.28 -6.88 -33.51
N GLU A 9 -14.72 -5.76 -33.98
CA GLU A 9 -13.71 -5.75 -35.03
C GLU A 9 -12.39 -6.36 -34.53
N ILE A 10 -11.86 -7.30 -35.30
CA ILE A 10 -10.64 -8.07 -35.02
C ILE A 10 -9.62 -7.81 -36.15
N PRO A 11 -8.34 -7.56 -35.82
CA PRO A 11 -7.26 -7.50 -36.81
C PRO A 11 -7.06 -8.87 -37.48
N GLU A 12 -6.74 -8.90 -38.77
CA GLU A 12 -6.75 -10.13 -39.59
C GLU A 12 -5.73 -11.20 -39.16
N GLU A 13 -4.75 -10.82 -38.33
CA GLU A 13 -3.69 -11.69 -37.83
C GLU A 13 -3.99 -12.31 -36.45
N ALA A 14 -5.12 -11.93 -35.82
CA ALA A 14 -5.46 -12.41 -34.48
C ALA A 14 -6.15 -13.78 -34.51
N ARG A 15 -5.53 -14.75 -33.84
CA ARG A 15 -6.09 -16.11 -33.65
C ARG A 15 -7.24 -16.17 -32.63
N PHE A 16 -7.37 -15.15 -31.78
CA PHE A 16 -8.40 -15.06 -30.74
C PHE A 16 -8.94 -13.63 -30.63
N CYS A 17 -10.24 -13.50 -30.34
CA CYS A 17 -10.88 -12.21 -30.15
C CYS A 17 -10.43 -11.58 -28.81
N PRO A 18 -9.90 -10.33 -28.81
CA PRO A 18 -9.46 -9.67 -27.57
C PRO A 18 -10.61 -9.25 -26.66
N ASN A 19 -11.85 -9.27 -27.15
CA ASN A 19 -13.03 -8.87 -26.38
C ASN A 19 -13.69 -10.08 -25.69
N CYS A 20 -13.99 -11.16 -26.43
CA CYS A 20 -14.71 -12.33 -25.90
C CYS A 20 -13.88 -13.61 -25.77
N GLY A 21 -12.63 -13.63 -26.23
CA GLY A 21 -11.74 -14.80 -26.17
C GLY A 21 -12.03 -15.90 -27.20
N ALA A 22 -13.03 -15.76 -28.06
CA ALA A 22 -13.35 -16.77 -29.08
C ALA A 22 -12.23 -16.91 -30.12
N SER A 23 -11.88 -18.15 -30.50
CA SER A 23 -10.91 -18.42 -31.56
C SER A 23 -11.47 -18.03 -32.93
N VAL A 24 -10.65 -17.40 -33.75
CA VAL A 24 -11.00 -16.98 -35.11
C VAL A 24 -10.09 -17.70 -36.09
N SER A 25 -10.59 -18.79 -36.63
CA SER A 25 -9.93 -19.55 -37.71
C SER A 25 -10.28 -18.91 -39.05
N THR A 26 -9.25 -18.39 -39.74
CA THR A 26 -9.35 -17.95 -41.13
C THR A 26 -9.54 -19.17 -42.03
N SER A 27 -10.62 -19.21 -42.81
CA SER A 27 -10.76 -20.19 -43.88
C SER A 27 -11.57 -19.65 -45.05
N GLY A 28 -10.99 -19.76 -46.25
CA GLY A 28 -11.72 -19.97 -47.51
C GLY A 28 -10.82 -19.82 -48.75
N PRO A 29 -10.98 -20.62 -49.83
CA PRO A 29 -11.94 -21.70 -50.08
C PRO A 29 -11.31 -23.07 -50.52
N GLU A 30 -12.21 -24.04 -50.72
CA GLU A 30 -12.08 -25.48 -50.99
C GLU A 30 -11.23 -25.96 -52.20
N GLY A 31 -10.72 -27.22 -52.13
CA GLY A 31 -10.77 -28.17 -53.26
C GLY A 31 -9.54 -29.04 -53.61
N ALA A 32 -9.68 -30.36 -53.38
CA ALA A 32 -9.19 -31.52 -54.19
C ALA A 32 -7.70 -32.05 -54.13
N GLY A 33 -7.55 -33.31 -53.65
CA GLY A 33 -6.94 -34.42 -54.41
C GLY A 33 -5.51 -34.95 -54.13
N ALA A 34 -5.41 -36.14 -53.48
CA ALA A 34 -4.47 -37.29 -53.63
C ALA A 34 -2.91 -37.09 -53.52
N SER A 35 -2.04 -37.93 -52.94
CA SER A 35 -2.02 -39.36 -52.51
C SER A 35 -0.78 -39.66 -51.59
N GLU A 36 -0.93 -40.64 -50.67
CA GLU A 36 -0.03 -41.59 -49.91
C GLU A 36 1.55 -41.63 -50.07
N PRO A 37 2.36 -42.31 -49.19
CA PRO A 37 1.99 -43.37 -48.23
C PRO A 37 2.55 -43.41 -46.79
N GLU A 38 1.84 -44.27 -46.05
CA GLU A 38 1.88 -44.84 -44.69
C GLU A 38 3.18 -45.64 -44.31
N PRO A 39 3.39 -46.06 -43.03
CA PRO A 39 2.65 -47.17 -42.42
C PRO A 39 2.24 -47.06 -40.92
N THR A 40 1.07 -47.64 -40.62
CA THR A 40 0.41 -47.99 -39.32
C THR A 40 1.09 -49.26 -38.70
N PRO A 41 0.84 -49.80 -37.45
CA PRO A 41 -0.32 -49.72 -36.52
C PRO A 41 0.05 -49.47 -35.02
N ALA A 42 -0.86 -49.18 -34.06
CA ALA A 42 -2.08 -49.91 -33.67
C ALA A 42 -3.05 -49.08 -32.78
N SER A 43 -4.26 -49.65 -32.66
CA SER A 43 -5.58 -49.16 -32.27
C SER A 43 -5.96 -49.17 -30.78
N GLU A 44 -6.85 -48.26 -30.35
CA GLU A 44 -8.01 -48.52 -29.46
C GLU A 44 -9.10 -47.41 -29.64
N PRO A 45 -10.41 -47.68 -29.40
CA PRO A 45 -11.51 -47.10 -30.18
C PRO A 45 -12.37 -46.02 -29.47
N ALA A 46 -13.25 -45.45 -30.29
CA ALA A 46 -14.05 -44.24 -30.11
C ALA A 46 -15.22 -44.30 -29.08
N SER A 47 -15.64 -43.07 -28.75
CA SER A 47 -16.68 -42.56 -27.84
C SER A 47 -18.10 -43.16 -27.88
N GLU A 48 -18.75 -43.20 -26.71
CA GLU A 48 -20.20 -43.28 -26.53
C GLU A 48 -20.69 -42.06 -25.70
N PRO A 49 -21.84 -41.42 -26.03
CA PRO A 49 -22.32 -40.20 -25.36
C PRO A 49 -23.15 -40.49 -24.09
N GLU A 50 -22.90 -39.76 -22.99
CA GLU A 50 -23.68 -39.92 -21.76
C GLU A 50 -25.03 -39.13 -21.78
N PRO A 51 -26.14 -39.72 -21.27
CA PRO A 51 -27.49 -39.14 -21.31
C PRO A 51 -27.76 -37.93 -20.39
N TRP A 52 -28.72 -37.10 -20.82
CA TRP A 52 -29.27 -35.92 -20.14
C TRP A 52 -30.09 -36.26 -18.89
N THR A 53 -29.84 -35.58 -17.77
CA THR A 53 -30.72 -35.57 -16.57
C THR A 53 -31.51 -34.26 -16.46
N PRO A 54 -32.83 -34.30 -16.21
CA PRO A 54 -33.66 -33.09 -16.02
C PRO A 54 -33.39 -32.37 -14.68
N PRO A 55 -33.54 -31.04 -14.61
CA PRO A 55 -33.36 -30.26 -13.38
C PRO A 55 -34.56 -30.37 -12.41
N ALA A 56 -34.27 -30.25 -11.10
CA ALA A 56 -35.25 -30.29 -10.01
C ALA A 56 -36.20 -29.07 -10.01
N PRO A 57 -37.47 -29.22 -9.58
CA PRO A 57 -38.45 -28.13 -9.57
C PRO A 57 -38.23 -27.20 -8.38
N GLY A 58 -37.87 -25.94 -8.63
CA GLY A 58 -37.83 -24.91 -7.58
C GLY A 58 -36.96 -23.67 -7.81
N ALA A 59 -36.51 -23.36 -9.04
CA ALA A 59 -35.80 -22.12 -9.30
C ALA A 59 -36.78 -21.00 -9.68
N GLU A 60 -36.93 -20.02 -8.79
CA GLU A 60 -37.63 -18.76 -9.05
C GLU A 60 -37.00 -18.04 -10.28
N PRO A 61 -37.77 -17.28 -11.06
CA PRO A 61 -37.24 -16.59 -12.23
C PRO A 61 -36.21 -15.53 -11.80
N VAL A 62 -34.95 -15.77 -12.13
CA VAL A 62 -33.88 -14.79 -12.02
C VAL A 62 -34.20 -13.67 -13.01
N ASP A 63 -34.58 -12.51 -12.47
CA ASP A 63 -34.85 -11.29 -13.23
C ASP A 63 -33.54 -10.82 -13.89
N ASN A 64 -33.44 -11.02 -15.20
CA ASN A 64 -32.29 -10.69 -16.04
C ASN A 64 -32.25 -9.20 -16.38
N HIS A 65 -32.18 -8.34 -15.36
CA HIS A 65 -31.71 -6.98 -15.59
C HIS A 65 -30.18 -7.00 -15.78
N PRO A 66 -29.65 -6.55 -16.94
CA PRO A 66 -28.21 -6.46 -17.15
C PRO A 66 -27.64 -5.45 -16.15
N VAL A 67 -26.84 -5.93 -15.20
CA VAL A 67 -25.96 -5.06 -14.43
C VAL A 67 -24.96 -4.44 -15.43
N PRO A 68 -24.86 -3.11 -15.54
CA PRO A 68 -23.90 -2.48 -16.44
C PRO A 68 -22.48 -3.01 -16.19
N ALA A 69 -21.83 -3.49 -17.25
CA ALA A 69 -20.47 -4.03 -17.21
C ALA A 69 -19.41 -3.01 -16.74
N ASP A 70 -19.75 -1.72 -16.69
CA ASP A 70 -18.91 -0.65 -16.16
C ASP A 70 -18.71 -0.71 -14.63
N ALA A 71 -19.42 -1.59 -13.92
CA ALA A 71 -19.28 -1.79 -12.48
C ALA A 71 -18.18 -2.81 -12.07
N ALA A 72 -17.45 -3.39 -13.03
CA ALA A 72 -16.24 -4.17 -12.75
C ALA A 72 -15.09 -3.21 -12.41
N GLN A 73 -15.02 -2.84 -11.13
CA GLN A 73 -14.10 -1.86 -10.55
C GLN A 73 -12.69 -1.90 -11.17
N ALA A 74 -12.36 -0.86 -11.95
CA ALA A 74 -10.98 -0.60 -12.35
C ALA A 74 -10.12 -0.47 -11.08
N VAL A 75 -9.22 -1.43 -10.83
CA VAL A 75 -8.35 -1.42 -9.66
C VAL A 75 -7.54 -0.12 -9.67
N PRO A 76 -7.78 0.81 -8.72
CA PRO A 76 -7.16 2.13 -8.79
C PRO A 76 -5.65 2.02 -8.54
N PRO A 77 -4.81 2.82 -9.24
CA PRO A 77 -3.37 2.64 -9.25
C PRO A 77 -2.75 2.69 -7.84
N MET A 78 -1.75 1.84 -7.59
CA MET A 78 -1.10 1.64 -6.28
C MET A 78 0.16 2.50 -6.09
N ASN A 79 0.38 3.53 -6.90
CA ASN A 79 1.62 4.33 -6.87
C ASN A 79 1.86 5.00 -5.51
N TRP A 80 0.80 5.55 -4.91
CA TRP A 80 0.88 6.15 -3.58
C TRP A 80 1.20 5.12 -2.48
N PHE A 81 0.57 3.94 -2.52
CA PHE A 81 0.90 2.85 -1.59
C PHE A 81 2.36 2.40 -1.71
N LYS A 82 2.88 2.30 -2.94
CA LYS A 82 4.30 2.02 -3.19
C LYS A 82 5.17 3.11 -2.57
N PHE A 83 4.83 4.39 -2.72
CA PHE A 83 5.55 5.48 -2.07
C PHE A 83 5.55 5.35 -0.53
N ILE A 84 4.41 5.05 0.09
CA ILE A 84 4.31 4.87 1.55
C ILE A 84 5.30 3.80 2.05
N ILE A 85 5.31 2.64 1.40
CA ILE A 85 6.10 1.47 1.81
C ILE A 85 7.58 1.61 1.46
N TRP A 86 7.90 2.19 0.30
CA TRP A 86 9.28 2.27 -0.20
C TRP A 86 10.03 3.51 0.28
N VAL A 87 9.32 4.61 0.55
CA VAL A 87 9.95 5.89 0.86
C VAL A 87 9.53 6.37 2.23
N GLN A 88 8.24 6.64 2.42
CA GLN A 88 7.80 7.41 3.59
C GLN A 88 8.10 6.72 4.93
N LEU A 89 7.81 5.43 5.07
CA LEU A 89 8.06 4.71 6.34
C LEU A 89 9.55 4.57 6.65
N PHE A 90 10.39 4.37 5.63
CA PHE A 90 11.84 4.32 5.81
C PHE A 90 12.43 5.70 6.13
N LEU A 91 11.99 6.74 5.42
CA LEU A 91 12.40 8.11 5.72
C LEU A 91 11.97 8.53 7.13
N SER A 92 10.74 8.18 7.54
CA SER A 92 10.28 8.41 8.90
C SER A 92 11.14 7.67 9.92
N ALA A 93 11.48 6.40 9.69
CA ALA A 93 12.36 5.64 10.57
C ALA A 93 13.76 6.27 10.67
N ALA A 94 14.32 6.71 9.54
CA ALA A 94 15.63 7.36 9.50
C ALA A 94 15.63 8.71 10.23
N VAL A 95 14.60 9.53 10.02
CA VAL A 95 14.44 10.80 10.74
C VAL A 95 14.28 10.55 12.25
N LEU A 96 13.43 9.61 12.65
CA LEU A 96 13.24 9.26 14.07
C LEU A 96 14.55 8.75 14.71
N ALA A 97 15.31 7.91 14.01
CA ALA A 97 16.60 7.41 14.48
C ALA A 97 17.63 8.53 14.59
N PHE A 98 17.68 9.45 13.62
CA PHE A 98 18.54 10.63 13.66
C PHE A 98 18.15 11.54 14.84
N THR A 99 16.86 11.83 15.03
CA THR A 99 16.37 12.60 16.17
C THR A 99 16.73 11.94 17.51
N ALA A 100 16.58 10.62 17.62
CA ALA A 100 17.00 9.89 18.81
C ALA A 100 18.51 10.03 19.06
N TYR A 101 19.34 9.88 18.02
CA TYR A 101 20.78 10.08 18.12
C TYR A 101 21.16 11.50 18.55
N THR A 102 20.50 12.53 17.99
CA THR A 102 20.76 13.92 18.36
C THR A 102 20.41 14.19 19.82
N LEU A 103 19.30 13.61 20.33
CA LEU A 103 18.93 13.74 21.74
C LEU A 103 19.91 13.01 22.65
N PHE A 104 20.28 11.78 22.30
CA PHE A 104 21.19 10.97 23.11
C PHE A 104 22.58 11.61 23.25
N THR A 105 23.03 12.32 22.22
CA THR A 105 24.33 13.00 22.19
C THR A 105 24.27 14.45 22.68
N GLY A 106 23.07 15.01 22.89
CA GLY A 106 22.89 16.45 23.13
C GLY A 106 23.31 17.32 21.95
N GLY A 107 23.27 16.77 20.72
CA GLY A 107 23.73 17.42 19.49
C GLY A 107 22.92 18.67 19.12
N HIS A 108 21.69 18.81 19.60
CA HIS A 108 20.90 20.03 19.41
C HIS A 108 21.35 21.20 20.30
N TYR A 109 22.28 20.98 21.24
CA TYR A 109 22.94 22.02 22.04
C TYR A 109 24.31 22.41 21.48
N MET A 110 24.62 22.04 20.25
CA MET A 110 25.84 22.51 19.59
C MET A 110 25.70 23.99 19.21
N THR A 111 26.76 24.75 19.46
CA THR A 111 26.90 26.16 19.08
C THR A 111 28.06 26.30 18.11
N ASP A 112 28.21 27.48 17.50
CA ASP A 112 29.36 27.79 16.63
C ASP A 112 30.72 27.62 17.33
N TYR A 113 30.74 27.63 18.67
CA TYR A 113 31.94 27.50 19.50
C TYR A 113 32.15 26.08 20.07
N GLY A 114 31.33 25.11 19.67
CA GLY A 114 31.37 23.72 20.15
C GLY A 114 30.14 23.30 20.93
N SER A 115 30.20 22.14 21.59
CA SER A 115 29.06 21.58 22.32
C SER A 115 28.80 22.34 23.63
N ALA A 116 27.64 22.96 23.77
CA ALA A 116 27.20 23.57 25.03
C ALA A 116 26.44 22.58 25.95
N LYS A 117 26.35 21.29 25.55
CA LYS A 117 25.55 20.27 26.23
C LYS A 117 25.81 20.17 27.74
N ASP A 118 27.08 20.21 28.17
CA ASP A 118 27.43 19.99 29.58
C ASP A 118 26.98 21.18 30.44
N LEU A 119 27.08 22.41 29.90
CA LEU A 119 26.55 23.61 30.56
C LEU A 119 25.02 23.60 30.58
N VAL A 120 24.38 23.22 29.47
CA VAL A 120 22.92 23.16 29.37
C VAL A 120 22.35 22.17 30.39
N TYR A 121 22.93 20.97 30.52
CA TYR A 121 22.48 19.98 31.50
C TYR A 121 22.83 20.36 32.94
N LEU A 122 23.88 21.14 33.16
CA LEU A 122 24.20 21.71 34.47
C LEU A 122 23.16 22.75 34.90
N VAL A 123 22.78 23.65 33.98
CA VAL A 123 21.83 24.74 34.25
C VAL A 123 20.40 24.21 34.37
N TYR A 124 19.99 23.31 33.47
CA TYR A 124 18.65 22.74 33.44
C TYR A 124 18.68 21.30 33.95
N GLY A 125 18.64 21.18 35.28
CA GLY A 125 18.55 19.90 35.96
C GLY A 125 17.34 19.08 35.48
N GLY A 126 17.58 17.81 35.13
CA GLY A 126 16.54 16.89 34.63
C GLY A 126 16.37 16.87 33.10
N LEU A 127 16.92 17.85 32.37
CA LEU A 127 16.81 17.90 30.91
C LEU A 127 17.50 16.71 30.23
N GLN A 128 18.66 16.29 30.74
CA GLN A 128 19.35 15.08 30.27
C GLN A 128 18.46 13.83 30.39
N ALA A 129 17.69 13.72 31.48
CA ALA A 129 16.79 12.59 31.67
C ALA A 129 15.64 12.62 30.66
N VAL A 130 15.07 13.80 30.39
CA VAL A 130 14.04 14.00 29.36
C VAL A 130 14.57 13.58 27.98
N ASP A 131 15.75 14.06 27.58
CA ASP A 131 16.37 13.74 26.29
C ASP A 131 16.58 12.24 26.12
N VAL A 132 17.12 11.56 27.14
CA VAL A 132 17.36 10.11 27.10
C VAL A 132 16.04 9.33 27.01
N ILE A 133 15.01 9.72 27.76
CA ILE A 133 13.69 9.06 27.71
C ILE A 133 13.09 9.19 26.32
N PHE A 134 13.07 10.41 25.75
CA PHE A 134 12.51 10.62 24.42
C PHE A 134 13.35 10.00 23.31
N ALA A 135 14.68 9.94 23.46
CA ALA A 135 15.54 9.21 22.53
C ALA A 135 15.13 7.73 22.44
N VAL A 136 14.89 7.07 23.59
CA VAL A 136 14.43 5.67 23.63
C VAL A 136 13.05 5.52 22.98
N ILE A 137 12.12 6.45 23.25
CA ILE A 137 10.79 6.47 22.62
C ILE A 137 10.91 6.57 21.10
N TYR A 138 11.76 7.47 20.58
CA TYR A 138 11.94 7.64 19.13
C TYR A 138 12.61 6.43 18.47
N VAL A 139 13.54 5.75 19.14
CA VAL A 139 14.06 4.46 18.66
C VAL A 139 12.93 3.43 18.55
N ALA A 140 12.09 3.31 19.57
CA ALA A 140 10.95 2.38 19.54
C ALA A 140 9.98 2.72 18.39
N LEU A 141 9.68 4.00 18.16
CA LEU A 141 8.85 4.45 17.05
C LEU A 141 9.48 4.17 15.68
N ALA A 142 10.80 4.31 15.55
CA ALA A 142 11.52 3.95 14.32
C ALA A 142 11.40 2.46 14.01
N VAL A 143 11.48 1.59 15.03
CA VAL A 143 11.22 0.14 14.88
C VAL A 143 9.77 -0.11 14.47
N CYS A 144 8.81 0.58 15.09
CA CYS A 144 7.39 0.49 14.71
C CYS A 144 7.15 0.88 13.24
N CYS A 145 7.88 1.85 12.67
CA CYS A 145 7.80 2.17 11.23
C CYS A 145 8.13 0.94 10.37
N VAL A 146 9.16 0.18 10.73
CA VAL A 146 9.57 -1.03 10.00
C VAL A 146 8.53 -2.15 10.16
N VAL A 147 8.00 -2.35 11.37
CA VAL A 147 6.98 -3.38 11.66
C VAL A 147 5.67 -3.07 10.91
N VAL A 148 5.18 -1.83 10.98
CA VAL A 148 3.98 -1.39 10.24
C VAL A 148 4.18 -1.53 8.74
N ARG A 149 5.37 -1.23 8.23
CA ARG A 149 5.71 -1.47 6.82
C ARG A 149 5.58 -2.94 6.44
N MET A 150 6.07 -3.86 7.26
CA MET A 150 5.91 -5.30 7.01
C MET A 150 4.43 -5.71 7.02
N ASN A 151 3.62 -5.15 7.94
CA ASN A 151 2.19 -5.43 8.01
C ASN A 151 1.42 -4.90 6.79
N LEU A 152 1.76 -3.69 6.32
CA LEU A 152 1.18 -3.11 5.10
C LEU A 152 1.58 -3.92 3.86
N ALA A 153 2.86 -4.28 3.72
CA ALA A 153 3.34 -5.07 2.58
C ALA A 153 2.72 -6.47 2.53
N GLY A 154 2.40 -7.05 3.70
CA GLY A 154 1.68 -8.32 3.81
C GLY A 154 0.17 -8.22 3.66
N PHE A 155 -0.38 -7.02 3.39
CA PHE A 155 -1.81 -6.75 3.29
C PHE A 155 -2.62 -7.29 4.50
N LYS A 156 -2.02 -7.25 5.70
CA LYS A 156 -2.66 -7.76 6.91
C LYS A 156 -3.88 -6.94 7.27
N LYS A 157 -4.90 -7.60 7.80
CA LYS A 157 -6.10 -6.95 8.33
C LYS A 157 -5.73 -5.91 9.40
N GLY A 158 -6.21 -4.68 9.22
CA GLY A 158 -5.95 -3.57 10.14
C GLY A 158 -4.60 -2.87 9.99
N ALA A 159 -3.74 -3.29 9.05
CA ALA A 159 -2.45 -2.63 8.79
C ALA A 159 -2.58 -1.12 8.46
N PRO A 160 -3.59 -0.66 7.68
CA PRO A 160 -3.79 0.77 7.47
C PRO A 160 -4.08 1.54 8.76
N THR A 161 -4.86 0.95 9.67
CA THR A 161 -5.16 1.55 10.97
C THR A 161 -3.90 1.66 11.82
N GLN A 162 -3.09 0.60 11.88
CA GLN A 162 -1.80 0.62 12.59
C GLN A 162 -0.89 1.72 12.05
N TYR A 163 -0.88 1.91 10.73
CA TYR A 163 -0.13 2.97 10.08
C TYR A 163 -0.62 4.37 10.45
N LEU A 164 -1.93 4.63 10.44
CA LEU A 164 -2.48 5.94 10.83
C LEU A 164 -2.24 6.22 12.32
N VAL A 165 -2.37 5.21 13.18
CA VAL A 165 -2.07 5.32 14.61
C VAL A 165 -0.59 5.64 14.82
N LEU A 166 0.31 4.99 14.08
CA LEU A 166 1.75 5.28 14.15
C LEU A 166 2.04 6.74 13.80
N LEU A 167 1.47 7.26 12.70
CA LEU A 167 1.63 8.67 12.33
C LEU A 167 1.15 9.61 13.44
N GLY A 168 -0.03 9.35 14.01
CA GLY A 168 -0.55 10.13 15.14
C GLY A 168 0.34 10.05 16.38
N THR A 169 0.90 8.87 16.66
CA THR A 169 1.80 8.65 17.80
C THR A 169 3.12 9.41 17.64
N VAL A 170 3.67 9.48 16.42
CA VAL A 170 4.88 10.29 16.14
C VAL A 170 4.63 11.77 16.41
N ILE A 171 3.48 12.30 15.98
CA ILE A 171 3.09 13.69 16.26
C ILE A 171 2.87 13.91 17.77
N ALA A 172 2.21 12.98 18.45
CA ALA A 172 2.00 13.09 19.89
C ALA A 172 3.34 13.10 20.65
N ALA A 173 4.27 12.22 20.28
CA ALA A 173 5.60 12.17 20.88
C ALA A 173 6.38 13.48 20.67
N SER A 174 6.29 14.11 19.49
CA SER A 174 6.97 15.39 19.23
C SER A 174 6.39 16.53 20.05
N ILE A 175 5.06 16.61 20.18
CA ILE A 175 4.38 17.60 21.02
C ILE A 175 4.73 17.37 22.49
N LEU A 176 4.70 16.13 22.96
CA LEU A 176 5.07 15.78 24.33
C LEU A 176 6.51 16.15 24.67
N TYR A 177 7.45 15.93 23.74
CA TYR A 177 8.83 16.38 23.91
C TYR A 177 8.92 17.91 24.03
N ALA A 178 8.23 18.64 23.15
CA ALA A 178 8.21 20.11 23.20
C ALA A 178 7.62 20.65 24.52
N VAL A 179 6.56 20.02 25.02
CA VAL A 179 5.97 20.34 26.33
C VAL A 179 6.96 20.05 27.46
N ALA A 180 7.58 18.87 27.48
CA ALA A 180 8.57 18.52 28.49
C ALA A 180 9.77 19.48 28.48
N PHE A 181 10.29 19.80 27.30
CA PHE A 181 11.36 20.77 27.12
C PHE A 181 10.97 22.17 27.61
N SER A 182 9.77 22.65 27.24
CA SER A 182 9.23 23.94 27.68
C SER A 182 9.11 24.01 29.21
N VAL A 183 8.60 22.95 29.85
CA VAL A 183 8.47 22.89 31.31
C VAL A 183 9.83 22.90 32.01
N VAL A 184 10.83 22.17 31.49
CA VAL A 184 12.16 22.12 32.13
C VAL A 184 12.94 23.42 31.94
N THR A 185 12.88 24.01 30.75
CA THR A 185 13.67 25.22 30.41
C THR A 185 12.96 26.53 30.74
N GLN A 186 11.67 26.48 31.07
CA GLN A 186 10.79 27.65 31.28
C GLN A 186 10.65 28.53 30.03
N VAL A 187 11.06 28.03 28.85
CA VAL A 187 10.86 28.66 27.55
C VAL A 187 9.41 28.44 27.12
N SER A 188 8.82 29.43 26.44
CA SER A 188 7.44 29.33 25.97
C SER A 188 7.25 28.14 25.02
N LEU A 189 6.08 27.49 25.07
CA LEU A 189 5.83 26.31 24.22
C LEU A 189 5.98 26.62 22.72
N LEU A 190 5.63 27.83 22.30
CA LEU A 190 5.73 28.25 20.92
C LEU A 190 7.20 28.34 20.45
N GLU A 191 8.08 28.85 21.29
CA GLU A 191 9.53 28.87 21.03
C GLU A 191 10.13 27.47 21.09
N ALA A 192 9.69 26.63 22.04
CA ALA A 192 10.13 25.24 22.17
C ALA A 192 9.75 24.38 20.95
N MET A 193 8.58 24.61 20.34
CA MET A 193 8.19 23.95 19.10
C MET A 193 8.97 24.51 17.90
N GLY A 194 9.11 25.83 17.80
CA GLY A 194 9.76 26.48 16.66
C GLY A 194 8.96 26.34 15.34
N LEU A 195 9.21 27.25 14.40
CA LEU A 195 8.41 27.36 13.18
C LEU A 195 8.53 26.13 12.26
N SER A 196 9.71 25.50 12.21
CA SER A 196 9.97 24.30 11.41
C SER A 196 9.18 23.09 11.92
N SER A 197 9.16 22.85 13.23
CA SER A 197 8.42 21.72 13.81
C SER A 197 6.91 21.94 13.72
N MET A 198 6.44 23.18 13.82
CA MET A 198 5.04 23.52 13.57
C MET A 198 4.64 23.18 12.13
N GLY A 199 5.46 23.58 11.14
CA GLY A 199 5.26 23.22 9.74
C GLY A 199 5.17 21.71 9.53
N GLN A 200 6.15 20.96 10.07
CA GLN A 200 6.16 19.51 9.99
C GLN A 200 4.93 18.86 10.65
N THR A 201 4.48 19.40 11.79
CA THR A 201 3.29 18.92 12.50
C THR A 201 2.04 19.10 11.65
N VAL A 202 1.84 20.28 11.07
CA VAL A 202 0.72 20.57 10.18
C VAL A 202 0.75 19.65 8.94
N THR A 203 1.91 19.50 8.29
CA THR A 203 2.07 18.59 7.15
C THR A 203 1.73 17.15 7.53
N SER A 204 2.17 16.69 8.71
CA SER A 204 1.91 15.32 9.18
C SER A 204 0.42 15.09 9.49
N ILE A 205 -0.27 16.10 10.04
CA ILE A 205 -1.73 16.06 10.26
C ILE A 205 -2.46 15.93 8.93
N VAL A 206 -2.14 16.76 7.93
CA VAL A 206 -2.74 16.70 6.59
C VAL A 206 -2.48 15.31 5.97
N MET A 207 -1.26 14.80 6.09
CA MET A 207 -0.86 13.49 5.59
C MET A 207 -1.71 12.36 6.19
N ILE A 208 -2.07 12.43 7.48
CA ILE A 208 -2.97 11.45 8.13
C ILE A 208 -4.35 11.45 7.45
N PHE A 209 -4.95 12.62 7.22
CA PHE A 209 -6.28 12.70 6.58
C PHE A 209 -6.26 12.18 5.14
N VAL A 210 -5.26 12.58 4.34
CA VAL A 210 -5.09 12.10 2.96
C VAL A 210 -4.95 10.58 2.94
N ASN A 211 -4.12 10.03 3.82
CA ASN A 211 -3.90 8.59 3.89
C ASN A 211 -5.13 7.84 4.40
N LYS A 212 -5.88 8.41 5.35
CA LYS A 212 -7.14 7.83 5.81
C LYS A 212 -8.10 7.66 4.64
N ILE A 213 -8.33 8.71 3.86
CA ILE A 213 -9.20 8.65 2.67
C ILE A 213 -8.65 7.64 1.64
N TYR A 214 -7.33 7.61 1.45
CA TYR A 214 -6.68 6.70 0.52
C TYR A 214 -6.91 5.22 0.87
N PHE A 215 -6.74 4.86 2.15
CA PHE A 215 -6.87 3.50 2.64
C PHE A 215 -8.31 3.07 2.84
N ASP A 216 -9.22 3.96 3.23
CA ASP A 216 -10.66 3.66 3.34
C ASP A 216 -11.21 3.20 1.97
N LYS A 217 -10.80 3.85 0.88
CA LYS A 217 -11.14 3.44 -0.51
C LYS A 217 -10.54 2.08 -0.93
N ARG A 218 -9.60 1.55 -0.15
CA ARG A 218 -8.77 0.38 -0.47
C ARG A 218 -8.80 -0.69 0.62
N ALA A 219 -9.73 -0.57 1.57
CA ALA A 219 -9.83 -1.45 2.72
C ALA A 219 -10.04 -2.92 2.31
N PHE A 220 -10.69 -3.16 1.16
CA PHE A 220 -10.95 -4.49 0.60
C PHE A 220 -9.68 -5.30 0.29
N MET A 221 -8.50 -4.64 0.15
CA MET A 221 -7.23 -5.33 -0.09
C MET A 221 -6.61 -5.90 1.19
N PHE A 222 -7.05 -5.48 2.38
CA PHE A 222 -6.43 -5.83 3.66
C PHE A 222 -7.22 -6.91 4.39
N THR A 223 -7.19 -8.13 3.87
CA THR A 223 -7.99 -9.26 4.36
C THR A 223 -7.18 -10.43 4.90
N ASN A 224 -5.84 -10.40 4.76
CA ASN A 224 -4.90 -11.44 5.19
C ASN A 224 -4.72 -11.47 6.71
#